data_AF-A0A1M5H3E4-F1
#
_entry.id   AF-A0A1M5H3E4-F1
#
_cell.length_a   1.000
_cell.length_b   1.000
_cell.length_c   1.000
_cell.angle_alpha   90.00
_cell.angle_beta   90.00
_cell.angle_gamma   90.00
#
_symmetry.space_group_name_H-M   'P 1'
#
loop_
_entity.id
_entity.type
_entity.pdbx_description
1 polymer ?
#
loop_
_entity_poly.entity_id
_entity_poly.type
_entity_poly.pdbx_seq_one_letter_code
_entity_poly.pdbx_strand_id
1 'polypeptide(L)'
;MARLIPNSPLAGLSGTLGKQIVFKQYAHGTVVSKYPDMSRVKPSPLQLVYRQRLKEATAYAQRINRDPVLRAEYAKGLKAGESVFHKAKKEYLEQFKKDTTGL
;
A
#
# COMPACT_ATOMS: atom_id res chain seq x y z
N MET A 1 16.09 -14.86 -5.29
CA MET A 1 14.66 -15.18 -5.56
C MET A 1 14.65 -16.24 -6.66
N ALA A 2 13.69 -17.16 -6.66
CA ALA A 2 13.60 -18.21 -7.67
C ALA A 2 12.20 -18.23 -8.29
N ARG A 3 12.11 -18.33 -9.61
CA ARG A 3 10.83 -18.51 -10.31
C ARG A 3 10.47 -19.99 -10.31
N LEU A 4 9.23 -20.32 -9.98
CA LEU A 4 8.74 -21.69 -10.09
C LEU A 4 8.42 -22.05 -11.54
N ILE A 5 8.60 -23.33 -11.87
CA ILE A 5 8.08 -23.88 -13.12
C ILE A 5 6.54 -23.88 -13.09
N PRO A 6 5.86 -23.67 -14.24
CA PRO A 6 4.39 -23.59 -14.28
C PRO A 6 3.67 -24.80 -13.71
N ASN A 7 4.25 -26.00 -13.87
CA ASN A 7 3.67 -27.27 -13.41
C ASN A 7 4.12 -27.65 -11.98
N SER A 8 4.70 -26.72 -11.23
CA SER A 8 5.06 -26.97 -9.83
C SER A 8 3.77 -27.12 -9.01
N PRO A 9 3.67 -28.09 -8.08
CA PRO A 9 2.55 -28.16 -7.16
C PRO A 9 2.43 -26.93 -6.24
N LEU A 10 3.49 -26.11 -6.18
CA LEU A 10 3.53 -24.85 -5.43
C LEU A 10 3.14 -23.64 -6.29
N ALA A 11 2.88 -23.84 -7.59
CA ALA A 11 2.40 -22.79 -8.49
C ALA A 11 0.99 -22.37 -8.07
N GLY A 12 0.76 -21.06 -7.95
CA GLY A 12 -0.51 -20.49 -7.49
C GLY A 12 -0.60 -20.19 -5.99
N LEU A 13 0.34 -20.68 -5.17
CA LEU A 13 0.40 -20.28 -3.76
C LEU A 13 0.75 -18.78 -3.64
N SER A 14 0.17 -18.09 -2.66
CA SER A 14 0.45 -16.68 -2.38
C SER A 14 0.61 -16.43 -0.89
N GLY A 15 1.34 -15.36 -0.55
CA GLY A 15 1.53 -14.95 0.84
C GLY A 15 2.80 -15.51 1.47
N THR A 16 2.78 -15.65 2.79
CA THR A 16 3.98 -15.97 3.58
C THR A 16 3.83 -17.32 4.26
N LEU A 17 4.86 -18.16 4.16
CA LEU A 17 4.93 -19.45 4.82
C LEU A 17 5.96 -19.39 5.94
N GLY A 18 5.48 -19.54 7.19
CA GLY A 18 6.32 -19.64 8.39
C GLY A 18 7.24 -18.44 8.66
N LYS A 19 6.98 -17.26 8.07
CA LYS A 19 7.90 -16.09 8.05
C LYS A 19 9.32 -16.44 7.58
N GLN A 20 9.46 -17.50 6.79
CA GLN A 20 10.75 -17.91 6.20
C GLN A 20 10.74 -17.74 4.69
N ILE A 21 9.58 -17.98 4.07
CA ILE A 21 9.40 -17.98 2.62
C ILE A 21 8.20 -17.10 2.26
N VAL A 22 8.30 -16.39 1.13
CA VAL A 22 7.24 -15.57 0.56
C VAL A 22 7.01 -16.01 -0.89
N PHE A 23 5.76 -16.34 -1.19
CA PHE A 23 5.26 -16.62 -2.53
C PHE A 23 4.63 -15.35 -3.11
N LYS A 24 5.22 -14.85 -4.20
CA LYS A 24 4.79 -13.63 -4.88
C LYS A 24 4.21 -14.00 -6.24
N GLN A 25 3.01 -13.51 -6.52
CA GLN A 25 2.38 -13.67 -7.83
C GLN A 25 2.73 -12.47 -8.71
N TYR A 26 3.40 -12.74 -9.83
CA TYR A 26 3.68 -11.76 -10.87
C TYR A 26 2.97 -12.20 -12.16
N ALA A 27 2.82 -11.26 -13.10
CA ALA A 27 2.24 -11.56 -14.41
C ALA A 27 2.99 -12.69 -15.16
N HIS A 28 4.30 -12.84 -14.90
CA HIS A 28 5.16 -13.87 -15.50
C HIS A 28 5.30 -15.15 -14.66
N GLY A 29 4.50 -15.31 -13.60
CA GLY A 29 4.45 -16.52 -12.77
C GLY A 29 4.75 -16.30 -11.28
N THR A 30 4.82 -17.41 -10.55
CA THR A 30 5.06 -17.41 -9.09
C THR A 30 6.56 -17.34 -8.79
N VAL A 31 6.96 -16.37 -7.96
CA VAL A 31 8.34 -16.18 -7.50
C VAL A 31 8.42 -16.43 -6.01
N VAL A 32 9.36 -17.28 -5.63
CA VAL A 32 9.65 -17.63 -4.24
C VAL A 32 10.88 -16.87 -3.77
N SER A 33 10.75 -16.21 -2.63
CA SER A 33 11.84 -15.47 -1.99
C SER A 33 11.91 -15.77 -0.50
N LYS A 34 13.11 -15.66 0.10
CA LYS A 34 13.25 -15.62 1.55
C LYS A 34 12.42 -14.46 2.11
N TYR A 35 11.85 -14.65 3.30
CA TYR A 35 11.20 -13.57 4.04
C TYR A 35 12.20 -12.41 4.26
N PRO A 36 11.80 -11.17 3.96
CA PRO A 36 12.70 -10.03 4.08
C PRO A 36 13.09 -9.81 5.55
N ASP A 37 14.39 -9.80 5.83
CA ASP A 37 14.91 -9.41 7.13
C ASP A 37 14.98 -7.88 7.20
N MET A 38 14.08 -7.29 7.98
CA MET A 38 13.99 -5.84 8.16
C MET A 38 14.72 -5.35 9.41
N SER A 39 15.37 -6.23 10.19
CA SER A 39 15.93 -5.91 11.51
C SER A 39 17.05 -4.86 11.48
N ARG A 40 17.82 -4.82 10.40
CA ARG A 40 18.97 -3.90 10.23
C ARG A 40 18.64 -2.66 9.41
N VAL A 41 17.38 -2.51 8.98
CA VAL A 41 16.97 -1.39 8.12
C VAL A 41 16.81 -0.13 8.96
N LYS A 42 17.76 0.80 8.85
CA LYS A 42 17.71 2.12 9.48
C LYS A 42 17.06 3.12 8.51
N PRO A 43 15.85 3.63 8.79
CA PRO A 43 15.21 4.61 7.92
C PRO A 43 15.92 5.97 8.03
N SER A 44 16.01 6.70 6.92
CA SER A 44 16.49 8.08 6.94
C SER A 44 15.47 9.02 7.60
N PRO A 45 15.86 10.22 8.06
CA PRO A 45 14.93 11.19 8.65
C PRO A 45 13.74 11.50 7.74
N LEU A 46 13.99 11.70 6.44
CA LEU A 46 12.93 11.91 5.45
C LEU A 46 12.00 10.69 5.33
N GLN A 47 12.55 9.48 5.34
CA GLN A 47 11.74 8.26 5.28
C GLN A 47 10.82 8.13 6.50
N LEU A 48 11.26 8.53 7.69
CA LEU A 48 10.41 8.54 8.89
C LEU A 48 9.24 9.51 8.74
N VAL A 49 9.51 10.74 8.28
CA VAL A 49 8.46 11.74 8.00
C VAL A 49 7.45 11.18 7.01
N TYR A 50 7.88 10.68 5.86
CA TYR A 50 6.97 10.13 4.86
C TYR A 50 6.20 8.90 5.36
N ARG A 51 6.80 8.02 6.16
CA ARG A 51 6.10 6.87 6.77
C ARG A 51 4.99 7.33 7.72
N GLN A 52 5.26 8.32 8.56
CA GLN A 52 4.27 8.88 9.46
C GLN A 52 3.13 9.54 8.67
N ARG A 53 3.44 10.33 7.64
CA ARG A 53 2.42 10.94 6.77
C ARG A 53 1.57 9.92 6.03
N LEU A 54 2.18 8.86 5.51
CA LEU A 54 1.42 7.77 4.88
C LEU A 54 0.52 7.05 5.88
N LYS A 55 0.94 6.90 7.14
CA LYS A 55 0.11 6.34 8.21
C LYS A 55 -1.10 7.23 8.50
N GLU A 56 -0.89 8.54 8.65
CA GLU A 56 -1.94 9.53 8.89
C GLU A 56 -2.92 9.61 7.71
N ALA A 57 -2.42 9.68 6.47
CA ALA A 57 -3.23 9.70 5.26
C ALA A 57 -4.09 8.43 5.12
N THR A 58 -3.54 7.27 5.48
CA THR A 58 -4.27 6.00 5.43
C THR A 58 -5.38 5.96 6.48
N ALA A 59 -5.11 6.44 7.70
CA ALA A 59 -6.12 6.54 8.75
C ALA A 59 -7.26 7.50 8.36
N TYR A 60 -6.92 8.66 7.78
CA TYR A 60 -7.89 9.62 7.26
C TYR A 60 -8.79 9.01 6.18
N ALA A 61 -8.19 8.37 5.18
CA ALA A 61 -8.93 7.72 4.11
C ALA A 61 -9.80 6.56 4.61
N GLN A 62 -9.33 5.78 5.59
CA GLN A 62 -10.14 4.73 6.22
C GLN A 62 -11.34 5.31 6.98
N ARG A 63 -11.19 6.44 7.66
CA ARG A 63 -12.27 7.12 8.38
C ARG A 63 -13.39 7.52 7.42
N ILE A 64 -13.05 8.21 6.32
CA ILE A 64 -14.02 8.62 5.29
C ILE A 64 -14.66 7.41 4.63
N ASN A 65 -13.88 6.37 4.36
CA ASN A 65 -14.39 5.19 3.67
C ASN A 65 -15.35 4.34 4.54
N ARG A 66 -15.23 4.43 5.87
CA ARG A 66 -16.11 3.74 6.85
C ARG A 66 -17.37 4.52 7.17
N ASP A 67 -17.33 5.85 7.12
CA ASP A 67 -18.49 6.70 7.33
C ASP A 67 -19.37 6.72 6.07
N PRO A 68 -20.62 6.21 6.13
CA PRO A 68 -21.49 6.13 4.95
C PRO A 68 -21.88 7.49 4.39
N VAL A 69 -21.97 8.53 5.23
CA VAL A 69 -22.36 9.88 4.81
C VAL A 69 -21.23 10.53 4.04
N LEU A 70 -20.03 10.58 4.66
CA LEU A 70 -18.84 11.14 4.02
C LEU A 70 -18.46 10.36 2.75
N ARG A 71 -18.60 9.03 2.77
CA ARG A 71 -18.35 8.21 1.59
C ARG A 71 -19.27 8.60 0.42
N ALA A 72 -20.56 8.82 0.68
CA ALA A 72 -21.51 9.21 -0.35
C ALA A 72 -21.21 10.59 -0.92
N GLU A 73 -20.79 11.54 -0.08
CA GLU A 73 -20.35 12.87 -0.53
C GLU A 73 -19.12 12.78 -1.45
N TYR A 74 -18.10 12.03 -1.04
CA TYR A 74 -16.92 11.82 -1.87
C TYR A 74 -17.23 11.09 -3.17
N ALA A 75 -18.23 10.19 -3.16
CA ALA A 75 -18.62 9.40 -4.32
C ALA A 75 -19.22 10.24 -5.45
N LYS A 76 -19.90 11.35 -5.14
CA LYS A 76 -20.52 12.24 -6.14
C LYS A 76 -19.53 12.84 -7.14
N GLY A 77 -18.27 12.99 -6.74
CA GLY A 77 -17.22 13.58 -7.58
C GLY A 77 -16.15 12.59 -8.04
N LEU A 78 -16.40 11.28 -7.99
CA LEU A 78 -15.46 10.28 -8.48
C LEU A 78 -15.60 10.07 -9.99
N LYS A 79 -14.47 9.92 -10.66
CA LYS A 79 -14.46 9.42 -12.05
C LYS A 79 -14.60 7.89 -12.05
N ALA A 80 -15.01 7.32 -13.19
CA ALA A 80 -15.07 5.87 -13.35
C ALA A 80 -13.69 5.24 -13.04
N GLY A 81 -13.68 4.24 -12.15
CA GLY A 81 -12.47 3.54 -11.71
C GLY A 81 -11.74 4.18 -10.51
N GLU A 82 -12.13 5.38 -10.07
CA GLU A 82 -11.59 5.96 -8.84
C GLU A 82 -12.29 5.41 -7.60
N SER A 83 -11.55 5.27 -6.49
CA SER A 83 -12.12 4.90 -5.20
C SER A 83 -12.13 6.08 -4.24
N VAL A 84 -13.16 6.15 -3.40
CA VAL A 84 -13.26 7.12 -2.29
C VAL A 84 -11.97 7.14 -1.47
N PHE A 85 -11.45 5.95 -1.13
CA PHE A 85 -10.22 5.79 -0.36
C PHE A 85 -9.01 6.43 -1.05
N HIS A 86 -8.80 6.17 -2.34
CA HIS A 86 -7.65 6.74 -3.06
C HIS A 86 -7.78 8.26 -3.21
N LYS A 87 -8.99 8.77 -3.44
CA LYS A 87 -9.24 10.22 -3.53
C LYS A 87 -8.97 10.94 -2.20
N ALA A 88 -9.53 10.44 -1.09
CA ALA A 88 -9.31 11.01 0.24
C ALA A 88 -7.84 10.95 0.66
N LYS A 89 -7.14 9.85 0.34
CA LYS A 89 -5.70 9.71 0.62
C LYS A 89 -4.88 10.72 -0.19
N LYS A 90 -5.22 10.94 -1.46
CA LYS A 90 -4.56 11.92 -2.34
C LYS A 90 -4.73 13.33 -1.80
N GLU A 91 -5.95 13.72 -1.45
CA GLU A 91 -6.27 15.04 -0.89
C GLU A 91 -5.43 15.34 0.35
N TYR A 92 -5.36 14.40 1.30
CA TYR A 92 -4.54 14.55 2.50
C TYR A 92 -3.05 14.78 2.19
N LEU A 93 -2.51 14.04 1.23
CA LEU A 93 -1.10 14.17 0.83
C LEU A 93 -0.83 15.46 0.05
N GLU A 94 -1.79 15.94 -0.73
CA GLU A 94 -1.68 17.22 -1.45
C GLU A 94 -1.74 18.42 -0.50
N GLN A 95 -2.59 18.37 0.52
CA GLN A 95 -2.63 19.39 1.57
C GLN A 95 -1.27 19.51 2.27
N PHE A 96 -0.68 18.37 2.65
CA PHE A 96 0.64 18.36 3.28
C PHE A 96 1.75 18.94 2.38
N LYS A 97 1.71 18.68 1.07
CA LYS A 97 2.66 19.28 0.13
C LYS A 97 2.56 20.80 0.13
N LYS A 98 1.35 21.37 0.11
CA LYS A 98 1.16 22.83 0.16
C LYS A 98 1.78 23.42 1.43
N ASP A 99 1.58 22.75 2.57
CA ASP A 99 2.14 23.18 3.86
C ASP A 99 3.68 23.12 3.91
N THR A 100 4.30 22.22 3.14
CA THR A 100 5.78 22.11 3.04
C THR A 100 6.40 22.99 1.96
N THR A 101 5.62 23.46 0.99
CA THR A 101 6.09 24.31 -0.12
C THR A 101 5.75 25.80 0.09
N GLY A 102 5.16 26.15 1.23
CA GLY A 102 4.77 27.51 1.62
C GLY A 102 5.79 28.24 2.50
N LEU A 103 7.07 27.85 2.42
CA LEU A 103 8.23 28.59 2.93
C LEU A 103 9.10 29.01 1.74
#